data_AF-A0AA37BGV3-F1
#
_entry.id   AF-A0AA37BGV3-F1
#
_cell.length_a   1.000
_cell.length_b   1.000
_cell.length_c   1.000
_cell.angle_alpha   90.00
_cell.angle_beta   90.00
_cell.angle_gamma   90.00
#
_symmetry.space_group_name_H-M   'P 1'
#
loop_
_entity.id
_entity.type
_entity.pdbx_description
1 polymer ?
#
loop_
_entity_poly.entity_id
_entity_poly.type
_entity_poly.pdbx_seq_one_letter_code
_entity_poly.pdbx_strand_id
1 'polypeptide(L)'
;MTTPARLGDGLPPGSAARAEDHDVHGEPPRTRAGTLPPGRFADAIGGSGYLWDTGYGEAMREPLPADMFDELCPSSLNPIRFGDKWAALVIRCLEHGPRRFSELRVPLSRVTPKVLTQSLRSLERDGLVERTVHPTAVPHVEYELTPLGRSMLGPMAVACAWAREHWDELLDARESYDDRGRLDRTG
;
A
#
# COMPACT_ATOMS: atom_id res chain seq x y z
N MET A 1 53.05 25.19 24.36
CA MET A 1 52.03 25.81 25.22
C MET A 1 50.75 24.97 25.05
N THR A 2 50.66 23.77 25.66
CA THR A 2 50.24 23.49 27.05
C THR A 2 48.76 23.90 27.25
N THR A 3 47.72 23.07 27.01
CA THR A 3 47.21 21.86 27.75
C THR A 3 46.54 22.23 29.10
N PRO A 4 45.50 21.52 29.67
CA PRO A 4 44.53 20.49 29.21
C PRO A 4 43.06 20.61 29.74
N ALA A 5 42.27 19.55 29.45
CA ALA A 5 41.34 18.77 30.32
C ALA A 5 39.83 19.15 30.27
N ARG A 6 38.82 18.27 30.16
CA ARG A 6 38.49 16.84 30.45
C ARG A 6 37.37 16.76 31.51
N LEU A 7 36.56 15.68 31.40
CA LEU A 7 35.66 15.08 32.41
C LEU A 7 34.26 15.72 32.54
N GLY A 8 33.14 15.00 32.66
CA GLY A 8 32.83 13.56 32.77
C GLY A 8 31.36 13.38 32.33
N ASP A 9 30.61 12.34 32.57
CA ASP A 9 30.78 10.98 33.10
C ASP A 9 29.48 10.25 32.69
N GLY A 10 29.55 8.94 32.52
CA GLY A 10 28.39 8.11 32.20
C GLY A 10 27.61 7.58 33.41
N LEU A 11 26.62 6.74 33.07
CA LEU A 11 25.82 5.79 33.87
C LEU A 11 24.49 6.29 34.51
N PRO A 12 23.47 5.44 34.75
CA PRO A 12 23.28 4.01 34.41
C PRO A 12 21.94 3.64 33.70
N PRO A 13 21.76 2.36 33.29
CA PRO A 13 20.54 1.81 32.73
C PRO A 13 19.59 1.20 33.78
N GLY A 14 18.32 1.04 33.42
CA GLY A 14 17.40 0.06 34.03
C GLY A 14 16.01 0.60 34.36
N SER A 15 14.97 0.10 33.69
CA SER A 15 14.04 -0.83 34.34
C SER A 15 13.10 -1.47 33.29
N ALA A 16 13.18 -2.79 33.19
CA ALA A 16 12.08 -3.62 32.73
C ALA A 16 11.18 -3.93 33.93
N ALA A 17 9.87 -3.79 33.76
CA ALA A 17 8.82 -4.44 34.55
C ALA A 17 7.53 -4.43 33.71
N ARG A 18 7.11 -5.62 33.23
CA ARG A 18 5.89 -6.35 33.64
C ARG A 18 4.60 -5.58 33.29
N ALA A 19 3.82 -5.97 32.28
CA ALA A 19 2.95 -7.15 32.22
C ALA A 19 1.93 -7.17 33.37
N GLU A 20 0.74 -6.64 33.09
CA GLU A 20 -0.49 -6.97 33.80
C GLU A 20 -1.59 -7.24 32.76
N ASP A 21 -1.96 -8.52 32.69
CA ASP A 21 -3.16 -9.05 32.06
C ASP A 21 -4.40 -8.41 32.69
N HIS A 22 -5.35 -8.00 31.85
CA HIS A 22 -6.73 -7.81 32.27
C HIS A 22 -7.62 -8.71 31.42
N ASP A 23 -7.80 -9.93 31.94
CA ASP A 23 -8.91 -10.83 31.65
C ASP A 23 -10.25 -10.09 31.85
N VAL A 24 -11.04 -9.98 30.78
CA VAL A 24 -12.48 -9.66 30.87
C VAL A 24 -13.24 -10.66 30.00
N HIS A 25 -13.39 -11.87 30.54
CA HIS A 25 -14.43 -12.80 30.11
C HIS A 25 -15.75 -12.40 30.78
N GLY A 26 -16.62 -11.73 30.03
CA GLY A 26 -18.04 -11.54 30.38
C GLY A 26 -18.93 -12.34 29.44
N GLU A 27 -19.44 -13.48 29.91
CA GLU A 27 -20.40 -14.32 29.18
C GLU A 27 -21.81 -13.66 29.18
N PRO A 28 -22.49 -13.51 28.02
CA PRO A 28 -23.84 -12.97 27.97
C PRO A 28 -24.90 -14.04 28.30
N PRO A 29 -26.04 -13.66 28.92
CA PRO A 29 -27.02 -14.60 29.47
C PRO A 29 -27.82 -15.34 28.39
N ARG A 30 -28.06 -16.63 28.65
CA ARG A 30 -28.86 -17.54 27.81
C ARG A 30 -30.35 -17.21 27.90
N THR A 31 -30.93 -16.72 26.81
CA THR A 31 -32.38 -16.51 26.69
C THR A 31 -33.07 -17.80 26.23
N ARG A 32 -34.13 -18.19 26.97
CA ARG A 32 -34.96 -19.39 26.75
C ARG A 32 -35.73 -19.34 25.43
N ALA A 33 -35.77 -20.48 24.75
CA ALA A 33 -36.65 -20.76 23.60
C ALA A 33 -38.14 -20.68 24.00
N GLY A 34 -38.89 -19.83 23.30
CA GLY A 34 -40.35 -19.79 23.34
C GLY A 34 -40.93 -20.51 22.12
N THR A 35 -41.73 -21.54 22.37
CA THR A 35 -42.47 -22.36 21.39
C THR A 35 -43.55 -21.56 20.67
N LEU A 36 -43.61 -21.67 19.33
CA LEU A 36 -44.68 -21.12 18.49
C LEU A 36 -45.82 -22.17 18.31
N PRO A 37 -47.13 -21.81 18.39
CA PRO A 37 -48.21 -22.74 18.07
C PRO A 37 -48.52 -22.81 16.56
N PRO A 38 -49.12 -23.93 16.06
CA PRO A 38 -49.28 -24.19 14.63
C PRO A 38 -50.69 -23.87 14.07
N GLY A 39 -50.72 -23.38 12.82
CA GLY A 39 -51.90 -23.32 11.93
C GLY A 39 -52.92 -22.22 12.27
N ARG A 40 -53.66 -21.62 11.33
CA ARG A 40 -54.24 -22.25 10.14
C ARG A 40 -54.81 -21.18 9.16
N PHE A 41 -54.35 -21.21 7.89
CA PHE A 41 -55.08 -21.05 6.61
C PHE A 41 -55.68 -19.66 6.28
N ALA A 42 -55.12 -18.97 5.29
CA ALA A 42 -55.49 -19.03 3.85
C ALA A 42 -56.83 -18.32 3.55
N ASP A 43 -56.75 -17.12 2.96
CA ASP A 43 -57.30 -16.79 1.64
C ASP A 43 -57.55 -15.28 1.49
N ALA A 44 -56.88 -14.65 0.52
CA ALA A 44 -57.40 -13.60 -0.36
C ALA A 44 -56.30 -13.10 -1.32
N ILE A 45 -56.11 -13.87 -2.40
CA ILE A 45 -55.71 -13.47 -3.76
C ILE A 45 -55.28 -12.00 -4.00
N GLY A 46 -54.07 -11.84 -4.55
CA GLY A 46 -53.77 -10.71 -5.42
C GLY A 46 -52.29 -10.38 -5.64
N GLY A 47 -51.61 -11.16 -6.49
CA GLY A 47 -50.59 -10.58 -7.38
C GLY A 47 -49.11 -10.76 -7.01
N SER A 48 -48.42 -11.45 -7.91
CA SER A 48 -47.10 -11.12 -8.46
C SER A 48 -45.93 -10.90 -7.50
N GLY A 49 -44.91 -11.74 -7.67
CA GLY A 49 -43.54 -11.23 -7.69
C GLY A 49 -42.59 -11.92 -6.74
N TYR A 50 -41.76 -12.75 -7.36
CA TYR A 50 -40.45 -13.21 -6.89
C TYR A 50 -40.46 -14.32 -5.84
N LEU A 51 -40.23 -15.50 -6.40
CA LEU A 51 -39.83 -16.75 -5.81
C LEU A 51 -38.38 -16.62 -5.28
N TRP A 52 -38.16 -15.83 -4.22
CA TRP A 52 -36.86 -15.76 -3.50
C TRP A 52 -36.82 -16.67 -2.26
N ASP A 53 -37.88 -17.46 -2.02
CA ASP A 53 -38.05 -18.29 -0.82
C ASP A 53 -37.30 -19.63 -0.83
N THR A 54 -36.16 -19.71 -1.51
CA THR A 54 -35.26 -20.87 -1.40
C THR A 54 -33.87 -20.41 -0.98
N GLY A 55 -33.66 -20.30 0.34
CA GLY A 55 -32.47 -20.83 0.99
C GLY A 55 -31.08 -20.44 0.47
N TYR A 56 -30.82 -19.17 0.14
CA TYR A 56 -29.45 -18.66 0.06
C TYR A 56 -29.07 -17.94 1.36
N GLY A 57 -28.82 -18.74 2.39
CA GLY A 57 -28.03 -18.34 3.55
C GLY A 57 -26.54 -18.34 3.20
N GLU A 58 -26.16 -17.62 2.16
CA GLU A 58 -24.77 -17.30 1.85
C GLU A 58 -24.61 -15.84 2.26
N ALA A 59 -23.76 -15.57 3.24
CA ALA A 59 -23.53 -14.22 3.75
C ALA A 59 -23.26 -13.29 2.55
N MET A 60 -24.24 -12.46 2.19
CA MET A 60 -24.07 -11.38 1.23
C MET A 60 -22.94 -10.52 1.78
N ARG A 61 -21.73 -10.71 1.23
CA ARG A 61 -20.57 -9.91 1.62
C ARG A 61 -20.98 -8.46 1.44
N GLU A 62 -20.84 -7.69 2.50
CA GLU A 62 -21.15 -6.26 2.46
C GLU A 62 -20.40 -5.64 1.27
N PRO A 63 -21.10 -4.90 0.38
CA PRO A 63 -20.47 -4.29 -0.77
C PRO A 63 -19.39 -3.33 -0.30
N LEU A 64 -18.25 -3.33 -1.00
CA LEU A 64 -17.16 -2.41 -0.68
C LEU A 64 -17.67 -0.96 -0.78
N PRO A 65 -17.33 -0.08 0.18
CA PRO A 65 -17.75 1.31 0.16
C PRO A 65 -17.30 1.97 -1.14
N ALA A 66 -18.25 2.63 -1.83
CA ALA A 66 -17.98 3.28 -3.12
C ALA A 66 -16.95 4.41 -3.01
N ASP A 67 -16.80 4.98 -1.82
CA ASP A 67 -15.90 6.08 -1.49
C ASP A 67 -14.56 5.63 -0.88
N MET A 68 -14.27 4.32 -0.86
CA MET A 68 -13.04 3.75 -0.28
C MET A 68 -11.75 4.41 -0.80
N PHE A 69 -11.77 4.97 -2.02
CA PHE A 69 -10.64 5.66 -2.65
C PHE A 69 -10.96 7.10 -3.07
N ASP A 70 -12.04 7.69 -2.56
CA ASP A 70 -12.47 9.03 -2.94
C ASP A 70 -11.55 10.10 -2.35
N GLU A 71 -11.26 11.13 -3.15
CA GLU A 71 -10.22 12.14 -2.86
C GLU A 71 -10.55 13.05 -1.66
N LEU A 72 -11.81 13.03 -1.21
CA LEU A 72 -12.33 13.82 -0.08
C LEU A 72 -12.70 12.98 1.16
N CYS A 73 -12.52 11.65 1.13
CA CYS A 73 -12.81 10.79 2.28
C CYS A 73 -11.66 10.86 3.31
N PRO A 74 -11.90 10.79 4.64
CA PRO A 74 -10.84 10.75 5.66
C PRO A 74 -9.87 9.55 5.54
N SER A 75 -10.23 8.53 4.73
CA SER A 75 -9.36 7.42 4.31
C SER A 75 -8.30 7.82 3.27
N SER A 76 -8.28 9.10 2.85
CA SER A 76 -7.23 9.73 2.03
C SER A 76 -5.84 9.78 2.70
N LEU A 77 -5.65 9.07 3.82
CA LEU A 77 -4.36 8.52 4.24
C LEU A 77 -3.87 7.42 3.29
N ASN A 78 -3.96 7.63 1.98
CA ASN A 78 -3.08 6.97 1.03
C ASN A 78 -2.00 7.97 0.57
N PRO A 79 -1.06 8.34 1.46
CA PRO A 79 0.00 9.30 1.14
C PRO A 79 0.95 8.79 0.05
N ILE A 80 0.84 7.51 -0.34
CA ILE A 80 1.70 6.87 -1.34
C ILE A 80 0.82 6.34 -2.46
N ARG A 81 0.56 7.17 -3.48
CA ARG A 81 -0.04 6.67 -4.71
C ARG A 81 0.98 5.79 -5.43
N PHE A 82 0.87 4.48 -5.28
CA PHE A 82 1.56 3.48 -6.12
C PHE A 82 1.15 3.55 -7.62
N GLY A 83 0.41 4.57 -8.04
CA GLY A 83 -0.12 4.74 -9.40
C GLY A 83 0.93 5.16 -10.43
N ASP A 84 2.08 5.71 -10.00
CA ASP A 84 3.19 5.93 -10.93
C ASP A 84 4.15 4.75 -10.93
N LYS A 85 4.01 3.89 -11.95
CA LYS A 85 4.89 2.74 -12.20
C LYS A 85 6.38 3.08 -12.26
N TRP A 86 6.73 4.36 -12.46
CA TRP A 86 8.11 4.82 -12.54
C TRP A 86 8.64 5.42 -11.24
N ALA A 87 7.78 5.82 -10.31
CA ALA A 87 8.17 6.46 -9.05
C ALA A 87 9.19 5.61 -8.27
N ALA A 88 8.89 4.31 -8.12
CA ALA A 88 9.80 3.37 -7.48
C ALA A 88 11.16 3.29 -8.19
N LEU A 89 11.19 3.27 -9.54
CA LEU A 89 12.45 3.19 -10.27
C LEU A 89 13.26 4.48 -10.15
N VAL A 90 12.62 5.65 -10.16
CA VAL A 90 13.28 6.94 -9.91
C VAL A 90 13.88 6.97 -8.51
N ILE A 91 13.13 6.55 -7.49
CA ILE A 91 13.61 6.49 -6.10
C ILE A 91 14.85 5.58 -6.00
N ARG A 92 14.82 4.39 -6.63
CA ARG A 92 15.99 3.50 -6.68
C ARG A 92 17.20 4.16 -7.37
N CYS A 93 17.00 4.92 -8.44
CA CYS A 93 18.10 5.60 -9.14
C CYS A 93 18.78 6.71 -8.30
N LEU A 94 18.05 7.31 -7.37
CA LEU A 94 18.52 8.39 -6.50
C LEU A 94 19.04 7.91 -5.14
N GLU A 95 19.02 6.60 -4.87
CA GLU A 95 19.46 6.00 -3.61
C GLU A 95 20.87 6.44 -3.20
N HIS A 96 21.79 6.50 -4.17
CA HIS A 96 23.20 6.81 -3.95
C HIS A 96 23.55 8.31 -4.11
N GLY A 97 22.56 9.20 -4.12
CA GLY A 97 22.76 10.65 -4.17
C GLY A 97 22.17 11.33 -5.40
N PRO A 98 22.46 12.64 -5.57
CA PRO A 98 21.84 13.47 -6.60
C PRO A 98 22.21 13.00 -8.02
N ARG A 99 21.26 13.17 -8.95
CA ARG A 99 21.42 12.82 -10.38
C ARG A 99 20.77 13.85 -11.28
N ARG A 100 21.36 14.06 -12.45
CA ARG A 100 20.76 14.84 -13.53
C ARG A 100 19.71 14.03 -14.28
N PHE A 101 18.79 14.72 -14.95
CA PHE A 101 17.75 14.08 -15.78
C PHE A 101 18.33 13.12 -16.83
N SER A 102 19.43 13.51 -17.48
CA SER A 102 20.12 12.68 -18.47
C SER A 102 20.67 11.39 -17.88
N GLU A 103 21.17 11.42 -16.64
CA GLU A 103 21.69 10.25 -15.93
C GLU A 103 20.56 9.30 -15.55
N LEU A 104 19.41 9.83 -15.10
CA LEU A 104 18.21 9.03 -14.82
C LEU A 104 17.68 8.32 -16.08
N ARG A 105 17.85 8.91 -17.26
CA ARG A 105 17.38 8.31 -18.52
C ARG A 105 18.15 7.08 -18.96
N VAL A 106 19.38 6.90 -18.50
CA VAL A 106 20.20 5.74 -18.88
C VAL A 106 19.58 4.44 -18.36
N PRO A 107 19.31 4.26 -17.05
CA PRO A 107 18.62 3.07 -16.55
C PRO A 107 17.12 3.06 -16.90
N LEU A 108 16.50 4.23 -17.09
CA LEU A 108 15.07 4.37 -17.40
C LEU A 108 14.78 4.52 -18.90
N SER A 109 15.50 3.77 -19.75
CA SER A 109 15.44 3.92 -21.21
C SER A 109 14.06 3.67 -21.83
N ARG A 110 13.21 2.87 -21.17
CA ARG A 110 11.83 2.57 -21.57
C ARG A 110 10.85 3.71 -21.24
N VAL A 111 11.25 4.67 -20.41
CA VAL A 111 10.42 5.80 -20.00
C VAL A 111 10.60 6.93 -21.00
N THR A 112 9.48 7.45 -21.53
CA THR A 112 9.56 8.64 -22.37
C THR A 112 9.97 9.84 -21.51
N PRO A 113 10.74 10.80 -22.05
CA PRO A 113 11.15 11.97 -21.27
C PRO A 113 9.96 12.77 -20.70
N LYS A 114 8.84 12.84 -21.43
CA LYS A 114 7.60 13.47 -20.94
C LYS A 114 7.08 12.78 -19.68
N VAL A 115 7.05 11.45 -19.68
CA VAL A 115 6.58 10.66 -18.54
C VAL A 115 7.55 10.76 -17.37
N LEU A 116 8.86 10.70 -17.61
CA LEU A 116 9.85 10.88 -16.54
C LEU A 116 9.74 12.25 -15.85
N THR A 117 9.52 13.32 -16.63
CA THR A 117 9.26 14.65 -16.07
C THR A 117 7.98 14.69 -15.24
N GLN A 118 6.92 14.00 -15.69
CA GLN A 118 5.68 13.91 -14.90
C GLN A 118 5.92 13.19 -13.58
N SER A 119 6.64 12.06 -13.61
CA SER A 119 6.99 11.29 -12.42
C SER A 119 7.82 12.10 -11.43
N LEU A 120 8.84 12.81 -11.90
CA LEU A 120 9.66 13.67 -11.05
C LEU A 120 8.84 14.79 -10.40
N ARG A 121 7.92 15.42 -11.15
CA ARG A 121 7.02 16.46 -10.60
C ARG A 121 6.06 15.90 -9.56
N SER A 122 5.53 14.70 -9.76
CA SER A 122 4.69 14.01 -8.78
C SER A 122 5.49 13.72 -7.51
N LEU A 123 6.70 13.15 -7.63
CA LEU A 123 7.58 12.89 -6.49
C LEU A 123 8.00 14.17 -5.75
N GLU A 124 8.20 15.27 -6.47
CA GLU A 124 8.49 16.60 -5.89
C GLU A 124 7.28 17.14 -5.12
N ARG A 125 6.08 17.04 -5.71
CA ARG A 125 4.82 17.42 -5.04
C ARG A 125 4.56 16.60 -3.77
N ASP A 126 4.89 15.31 -3.80
CA ASP A 126 4.73 14.40 -2.66
C ASP A 126 5.85 14.58 -1.61
N GLY A 127 6.83 15.45 -1.87
CA GLY A 127 7.93 15.74 -0.95
C GLY A 127 8.98 14.63 -0.86
N LEU A 128 8.99 13.69 -1.81
CA LEU A 128 9.93 12.57 -1.86
C LEU A 128 11.23 12.93 -2.59
N VAL A 129 11.16 13.86 -3.54
CA VAL A 129 12.30 14.32 -4.33
C VAL A 129 12.43 15.83 -4.21
N GLU A 130 13.65 16.32 -4.06
CA GLU A 130 14.00 17.72 -4.18
C GLU A 130 14.67 17.97 -5.53
N ARG A 131 14.34 19.11 -6.15
CA ARG A 131 14.92 19.55 -7.42
C ARG A 131 15.78 20.80 -7.19
N THR A 132 17.07 20.68 -7.42
CA THR A 132 18.03 21.78 -7.24
C THR A 132 18.53 22.28 -8.59
N VAL A 133 18.51 23.60 -8.78
CA VAL A 133 19.09 24.26 -9.96
C VAL A 133 20.48 24.76 -9.59
N HIS A 134 21.50 24.33 -10.32
CA HIS A 134 22.88 24.74 -10.09
C HIS A 134 23.27 25.83 -11.10
N PRO A 135 23.43 27.09 -10.67
CA PRO A 135 23.84 28.20 -11.53
C PRO A 135 25.37 28.22 -11.71
N THR A 136 25.91 27.15 -12.27
CA THR A 136 27.34 27.04 -12.66
C THR A 136 27.57 27.57 -14.07
N ALA A 137 28.83 27.61 -14.53
CA ALA A 137 29.19 28.01 -15.90
C ALA A 137 28.41 27.24 -16.98
N VAL A 138 28.05 25.99 -16.71
CA VAL A 138 27.02 25.23 -17.45
C VAL A 138 25.86 24.97 -16.51
N PRO A 139 24.76 25.73 -16.60
CA PRO A 139 23.60 25.53 -15.74
C PRO A 139 23.02 24.12 -15.90
N HIS A 140 22.73 23.45 -14.78
CA HIS A 140 22.10 22.14 -14.79
C HIS A 140 21.15 21.96 -13.60
N VAL A 141 20.36 20.89 -13.67
CA VAL A 141 19.37 20.53 -12.66
C VAL A 141 19.68 19.15 -12.14
N GLU A 142 19.72 19.03 -10.82
CA GLU A 142 19.85 17.76 -10.12
C GLU A 142 18.57 17.44 -9.34
N TYR A 143 18.34 16.15 -9.16
CA TYR A 143 17.26 15.61 -8.37
C TYR A 143 17.87 14.76 -7.26
N GLU A 144 17.39 14.90 -6.04
CA GLU A 144 17.84 14.13 -4.88
C GLU A 144 16.64 13.64 -4.06
N LEU A 145 16.79 12.52 -3.36
CA LEU A 145 15.81 12.11 -2.36
C LEU A 145 15.87 13.01 -1.13
N THR A 146 14.71 13.50 -0.71
CA THR A 146 14.54 14.12 0.61
C THR A 146 14.71 13.07 1.72
N PRO A 147 14.80 13.46 3.00
CA PRO A 147 14.75 12.49 4.10
C PRO A 147 13.51 11.57 4.06
N LEU A 148 12.35 12.12 3.67
CA LEU A 148 11.13 11.35 3.48
C LEU A 148 11.27 10.37 2.31
N GLY A 149 11.79 10.81 1.17
CA GLY A 149 12.09 9.95 0.02
C GLY A 149 13.04 8.81 0.35
N ARG A 150 14.08 9.07 1.16
CA ARG A 150 15.02 8.05 1.62
C ARG A 150 14.35 7.01 2.52
N SER A 151 13.40 7.41 3.38
CA SER A 151 12.65 6.44 4.20
C SER A 151 11.82 5.44 3.38
N MET A 152 11.47 5.78 2.13
CA MET A 152 10.75 4.89 1.21
C MET A 152 11.58 3.66 0.78
N LEU A 153 12.91 3.75 0.85
CA LEU A 153 13.80 2.66 0.45
C LEU A 153 13.58 1.41 1.32
N GLY A 154 13.24 1.56 2.59
CA GLY A 154 12.95 0.46 3.52
C GLY A 154 11.73 -0.38 3.08
N PRO A 155 10.54 0.22 2.98
CA PRO A 155 9.35 -0.46 2.46
C PRO A 155 9.56 -1.10 1.08
N MET A 156 10.25 -0.40 0.17
CA MET A 156 10.58 -0.95 -1.14
C MET A 156 11.48 -2.18 -1.05
N ALA A 157 12.47 -2.18 -0.16
CA ALA A 157 13.35 -3.32 0.05
C ALA A 157 12.59 -4.56 0.56
N VAL A 158 11.61 -4.37 1.45
CA VAL A 158 10.72 -5.44 1.95
C VAL A 158 9.88 -6.01 0.79
N ALA A 159 9.26 -5.16 -0.01
CA ALA A 159 8.48 -5.62 -1.18
C ALA A 159 9.37 -6.34 -2.20
N CYS A 160 10.58 -5.85 -2.44
CA CYS A 160 11.55 -6.54 -3.31
C CYS A 160 12.02 -7.87 -2.73
N ALA A 161 12.16 -8.00 -1.41
CA ALA A 161 12.52 -9.26 -0.77
C ALA A 161 11.42 -10.31 -0.96
N TRP A 162 10.18 -9.94 -0.67
CA TRP A 162 9.02 -10.78 -0.91
C TRP A 162 8.91 -11.20 -2.38
N ALA A 163 9.07 -10.25 -3.31
CA ALA A 163 9.00 -10.55 -4.74
C ALA A 163 10.12 -11.48 -5.22
N ARG A 164 11.30 -11.46 -4.59
CA ARG A 164 12.39 -12.41 -4.88
C ARG A 164 12.08 -13.80 -4.32
N GLU A 165 11.51 -13.86 -3.13
CA GLU A 165 11.14 -15.12 -2.48
C GLU A 165 10.05 -15.88 -3.26
N HIS A 166 9.07 -15.14 -3.80
CA HIS A 166 7.93 -15.71 -4.53
C HIS A 166 8.04 -15.54 -6.05
N TRP A 167 9.26 -15.36 -6.58
CA TRP A 167 9.44 -15.07 -8.00
C TRP A 167 8.95 -16.21 -8.90
N ASP A 168 9.27 -17.45 -8.54
CA ASP A 168 8.87 -18.63 -9.31
C ASP A 168 7.36 -18.84 -9.28
N GLU A 169 6.74 -18.70 -8.10
CA GLU A 169 5.27 -18.75 -7.94
C GLU A 169 4.57 -17.69 -8.80
N LEU A 170 5.13 -16.48 -8.89
CA LEU A 170 4.61 -15.41 -9.73
C LEU A 170 4.74 -15.73 -11.23
N LEU A 171 5.81 -16.40 -11.64
CA LEU A 171 6.00 -16.82 -13.04
C LEU A 171 5.02 -17.93 -13.40
N ASP A 172 4.90 -18.96 -12.57
CA ASP A 172 3.99 -20.09 -12.78
C ASP A 172 2.53 -19.61 -12.87
N ALA A 173 2.14 -18.66 -12.01
CA ALA A 173 0.82 -18.06 -12.03
C ALA A 173 0.54 -17.28 -13.33
N ARG A 174 1.55 -16.60 -13.89
CA ARG A 174 1.44 -15.85 -15.15
C ARG A 174 1.31 -16.79 -16.34
N GLU A 175 2.16 -17.80 -16.42
CA GLU A 175 2.11 -18.80 -17.50
C GLU A 175 0.75 -19.53 -17.50
N SER A 176 0.30 -19.96 -16.32
CA SER A 176 -1.01 -20.60 -16.16
C SER A 176 -2.19 -19.70 -16.56
N TYR A 177 -2.07 -18.38 -16.45
CA TYR A 177 -3.09 -17.44 -16.91
C TYR A 177 -3.04 -17.25 -18.43
N ASP A 178 -1.86 -17.05 -18.99
CA ASP A 178 -1.65 -16.84 -20.41
C ASP A 178 -2.08 -18.07 -21.23
N ASP A 179 -1.84 -19.27 -20.71
CA ASP A 179 -2.26 -20.53 -21.35
C ASP A 179 -3.78 -20.69 -21.36
N ARG A 180 -4.47 -20.36 -20.26
CA ARG A 180 -5.95 -20.32 -20.22
C ARG A 180 -6.51 -19.34 -21.25
N GLY A 181 -5.97 -18.12 -21.31
CA GLY A 181 -6.40 -17.10 -22.26
C GLY A 181 -6.04 -17.39 -23.73
N ARG A 182 -5.15 -18.34 -24.01
CA ARG A 182 -4.89 -18.85 -25.37
C ARG A 182 -5.89 -19.92 -25.78
N LEU A 183 -6.26 -20.80 -24.85
CA LEU A 183 -7.25 -21.85 -25.08
C LEU A 183 -8.64 -21.26 -25.33
N ASP A 184 -9.05 -20.24 -24.58
CA ASP A 184 -10.35 -19.57 -24.71
C ASP A 184 -10.54 -18.80 -26.04
N ARG A 185 -9.46 -18.50 -26.77
CA ARG A 185 -9.51 -17.82 -28.08
C ARG A 185 -9.53 -18.76 -29.28
N THR A 186 -9.33 -20.06 -29.06
CA THR A 186 -9.18 -21.06 -30.12
C THR A 186 -10.40 -21.98 -30.24
N GLY A 187 -11.39 -21.87 -29.34
CA GLY A 187 -12.69 -22.55 -29.40
C GLY A 187 -13.81 -21.61 -29.81
#